data_AF-A0A0A8LDT2-F1
#
_entry.id   AF-A0A0A8LDT2-F1
#
_cell.length_a   1.000
_cell.length_b   1.000
_cell.length_c   1.000
_cell.angle_alpha   90.00
_cell.angle_beta   90.00
_cell.angle_gamma   90.00
#
_symmetry.space_group_name_H-M   'P 1'
#
loop_
_entity.id
_entity.type
_entity.pdbx_description
1 polymer ?
#
loop_
_entity_poly.entity_id
_entity_poly.type
_entity_poly.pdbx_seq_one_letter_code
_entity_poly.pdbx_strand_id
1 'polypeptide(L)'
;MEGSGDNFEYLLQLVKTLGSQAWATRQQTDKVEQSLKRLAKQNQIKFSEYTKPPSDVTVKQAAQFRTKTKEEELVEENYRLMYQIEQQEYIHSKVCMLIQQIDEMIVSMRNFIVEYKTSAPEKNREFISRSITAQVSALTSGEKQLSGGHTTAQNKLRILTEELVDLFQNVPWHKVANDNLNYVRLKNLIADFEDKYCIQILP
;
A
#
# COMPACT_ATOMS: atom_id res chain seq x y z
N MET A 1 -4.36 -7.66 13.83
CA MET A 1 -3.82 -8.32 15.03
C MET A 1 -2.60 -9.13 14.61
N GLU A 2 -1.43 -8.49 14.50
CA GLU A 2 -0.20 -9.14 13.97
C GLU A 2 1.04 -8.91 14.86
N GLY A 3 0.90 -8.34 16.06
CA GLY A 3 2.04 -7.94 16.91
C GLY A 3 2.53 -8.97 17.94
N SER A 4 1.92 -10.16 18.03
CA SER A 4 2.27 -11.16 19.07
C SER A 4 3.07 -12.36 18.56
N GLY A 5 3.12 -12.60 17.25
CA GLY A 5 3.92 -13.68 16.64
C GLY A 5 5.41 -13.35 16.59
N ASP A 6 5.73 -12.11 16.23
CA ASP A 6 7.11 -11.62 16.07
C ASP A 6 7.95 -11.72 17.36
N ASN A 7 7.35 -11.48 18.54
CA ASN A 7 8.11 -11.53 19.79
C ASN A 7 8.54 -12.94 20.18
N PHE A 8 7.69 -13.94 19.92
CA PHE A 8 8.04 -15.34 20.15
C PHE A 8 9.01 -15.87 19.11
N GLU A 9 8.87 -15.44 17.86
CA GLU A 9 9.78 -15.80 16.77
C GLU A 9 11.17 -15.18 16.99
N TYR A 10 11.23 -13.94 17.45
CA TYR A 10 12.47 -13.28 17.86
C TYR A 10 13.15 -13.99 19.04
N LEU A 11 12.41 -14.34 20.08
CA LEU A 11 12.94 -15.11 21.21
C LEU A 11 13.47 -16.48 20.77
N LEU A 12 12.74 -17.17 19.89
CA LEU A 12 13.17 -18.46 19.33
C LEU A 12 14.45 -18.31 18.51
N GLN A 13 14.57 -17.24 17.72
CA GLN A 13 15.76 -16.95 16.94
C GLN A 13 16.96 -16.63 17.83
N LEU A 14 16.76 -15.85 18.90
CA LEU A 14 17.79 -15.54 19.88
C LEU A 14 18.31 -16.80 20.57
N VAL A 15 17.40 -17.70 20.99
CA VAL A 15 17.76 -18.98 21.61
C VAL A 15 18.53 -19.88 20.65
N LYS A 16 18.12 -19.94 19.37
CA LYS A 16 18.86 -20.69 18.33
C LYS A 16 20.28 -20.14 18.14
N THR A 17 20.44 -18.81 18.11
CA THR A 17 21.75 -18.16 17.98
C THR A 17 22.63 -18.36 19.21
N LEU A 18 22.07 -18.26 20.42
CA LEU A 18 22.79 -18.56 21.66
C LEU A 18 23.23 -20.03 21.73
N GLY A 19 22.36 -20.95 21.32
CA GLY A 19 22.68 -22.39 21.27
C GLY A 19 23.82 -22.69 20.29
N SER A 20 23.80 -22.08 19.10
CA SER A 20 24.87 -22.27 18.11
C SER A 20 26.19 -21.64 18.57
N GLN A 21 26.15 -20.46 19.20
CA GLN A 21 27.34 -19.82 19.76
C GLN A 21 27.93 -20.61 20.93
N ALA A 22 27.10 -21.17 21.82
CA ALA A 22 27.58 -22.01 22.92
C ALA A 22 28.29 -23.27 22.39
N TRP A 23 27.73 -23.90 21.35
CA TRP A 23 28.34 -25.06 20.70
C TRP A 23 29.66 -24.71 20.01
N ALA A 24 29.69 -23.61 19.26
CA ALA A 24 30.90 -23.11 18.62
C ALA A 24 32.00 -22.78 19.64
N THR A 25 31.63 -22.14 20.76
CA THR A 25 32.55 -21.83 21.87
C THR A 25 33.14 -23.10 22.46
N ARG A 26 32.31 -24.13 22.72
CA ARG A 26 32.79 -25.43 23.21
C ARG A 26 33.79 -26.07 22.24
N GLN A 27 33.51 -26.04 20.95
CA GLN A 27 34.41 -26.58 19.94
C GLN A 27 35.74 -25.83 19.86
N GLN A 28 35.73 -24.50 20.06
CA GLN A 28 36.95 -23.71 20.15
C GLN A 28 37.75 -24.05 21.41
N THR A 29 37.09 -24.21 22.55
CA THR A 29 37.74 -24.66 23.80
C THR A 29 38.39 -26.02 23.63
N ASP A 30 37.73 -26.98 22.97
CA ASP A 30 38.30 -28.31 22.69
C ASP A 30 39.54 -28.21 21.79
N LYS A 31 39.55 -27.31 20.81
CA LYS A 31 40.74 -27.05 19.97
C LYS A 31 41.89 -26.47 20.78
N VAL A 32 41.61 -25.52 21.68
CA VAL A 32 42.61 -24.95 22.59
C VAL A 32 43.18 -26.04 23.49
N GLU A 33 42.33 -26.90 24.05
CA GLU A 33 42.76 -28.02 24.89
C GLU A 33 43.66 -28.99 24.10
N GLN A 34 43.31 -29.32 22.86
CA GLN A 34 44.15 -30.17 22.00
C GLN A 34 45.51 -29.54 21.69
N SER A 35 45.55 -28.24 21.44
CA SER A 35 46.80 -27.50 21.22
C SER A 35 47.67 -27.52 22.48
N LEU A 36 47.08 -27.30 23.65
CA LEU A 36 47.79 -27.40 24.93
C LEU A 36 48.29 -28.83 25.20
N LYS A 37 47.51 -29.87 24.88
CA LYS A 37 47.97 -31.28 24.97
C LYS A 37 49.13 -31.57 24.01
N ARG A 38 49.11 -31.02 22.80
CA ARG A 38 50.23 -31.13 21.85
C ARG A 38 51.48 -30.42 22.36
N LEU A 39 51.32 -29.21 22.90
CA LEU A 39 52.40 -28.43 23.51
C LEU A 39 53.00 -29.17 24.72
N ALA A 40 52.15 -29.76 25.56
CA ALA A 40 52.56 -30.60 26.69
C ALA A 40 53.41 -31.78 26.22
N LYS A 41 52.97 -32.48 25.18
CA LYS A 41 53.70 -33.60 24.57
C LYS A 41 55.04 -33.16 23.98
N GLN A 42 55.10 -32.01 23.32
CA GLN A 42 56.32 -31.46 22.72
C GLN A 42 57.35 -31.07 23.79
N ASN A 43 56.90 -30.48 24.89
CA ASN A 43 57.75 -30.06 26.00
C ASN A 43 58.01 -31.17 27.04
N GLN A 44 57.52 -32.39 26.81
CA GLN A 44 57.62 -33.54 27.73
C GLN A 44 57.05 -33.26 29.14
N ILE A 45 56.08 -32.35 29.24
CA ILE A 45 55.43 -31.96 30.50
C ILE A 45 54.04 -32.60 30.56
N LYS A 46 53.59 -33.02 31.76
CA LYS A 46 52.22 -33.53 31.93
C LYS A 46 51.22 -32.39 31.76
N PHE A 47 50.14 -32.63 31.01
CA PHE A 47 49.09 -31.63 30.78
C PHE A 47 48.52 -31.03 32.09
N SER A 48 48.45 -31.83 33.16
CA SER A 48 48.00 -31.41 34.49
C SER A 48 48.91 -30.38 35.18
N GLU A 49 50.12 -30.12 34.66
CA GLU A 49 50.99 -29.06 35.18
C GLU A 49 50.58 -27.68 34.69
N TYR A 50 49.90 -27.56 33.54
CA TYR A 50 49.35 -26.27 33.06
C TYR A 50 48.17 -25.76 33.89
N THR A 51 47.53 -26.64 34.66
CA THR A 51 46.41 -26.27 35.56
C THR A 51 46.89 -25.81 36.94
N LYS A 52 48.17 -26.04 37.27
CA LYS A 52 48.74 -25.64 38.56
C LYS A 52 49.15 -24.17 38.52
N PRO A 53 48.95 -23.42 39.64
CA PRO A 53 49.51 -22.08 39.74
C PRO A 53 51.04 -22.15 39.57
N PRO A 54 51.65 -21.22 38.82
CA PRO A 54 53.08 -21.25 38.54
C PRO A 54 53.88 -21.06 39.83
N SER A 55 55.05 -21.73 39.91
CA SER A 55 55.99 -21.58 41.02
C SER A 55 56.55 -20.16 41.07
N ASP A 56 56.78 -19.62 42.27
CA ASP A 56 57.35 -18.27 42.49
C ASP A 56 58.70 -18.07 41.77
N VAL A 57 59.45 -19.15 41.53
CA VAL A 57 60.72 -19.11 40.77
C VAL A 57 60.44 -18.87 39.28
N THR A 58 59.42 -19.51 38.73
CA THR A 58 58.99 -19.36 37.33
C THR A 58 58.36 -17.99 37.09
N VAL A 59 57.63 -17.47 38.08
CA VAL A 59 57.07 -16.10 38.04
C VAL A 59 58.17 -15.06 38.03
N LYS A 60 59.23 -15.23 38.85
CA LYS A 60 60.39 -14.33 38.87
C LYS A 60 61.23 -14.43 37.59
N GLN A 61 61.41 -15.62 37.03
CA GLN A 61 62.08 -15.79 35.73
C GLN A 61 61.29 -15.16 34.58
N ALA A 62 59.97 -15.37 34.53
CA ALA A 62 59.09 -14.72 33.56
C ALA A 62 59.08 -13.19 33.71
N ALA A 63 59.22 -12.67 34.93
CA ALA A 63 59.35 -11.23 35.18
C ALA A 63 60.66 -10.65 34.64
N GLN A 64 61.75 -11.41 34.60
CA GLN A 64 63.01 -10.99 33.97
C GLN A 64 62.90 -10.94 32.44
N PHE A 65 62.22 -11.92 31.82
CA PHE A 65 61.92 -11.91 30.38
C PHE A 65 60.86 -10.87 29.95
N ARG A 66 60.20 -10.22 30.91
CA ARG A 66 59.20 -9.17 30.63
C ARG A 66 59.81 -7.79 30.36
N THR A 67 61.12 -7.62 30.54
CA THR A 67 61.78 -6.36 30.19
C THR A 67 61.89 -6.27 28.67
N LYS A 68 60.88 -5.65 28.06
CA LYS A 68 60.85 -5.40 26.62
C LYS A 68 62.03 -4.51 26.24
N THR A 69 62.69 -4.86 25.16
CA THR A 69 63.65 -3.97 24.52
C THR A 69 62.90 -2.79 23.89
N LYS A 70 63.58 -1.65 23.75
CA LYS A 70 62.99 -0.46 23.12
C LYS A 70 62.50 -0.73 21.69
N GLU A 71 63.14 -1.67 20.99
CA GLU A 71 62.68 -2.14 19.68
C GLU A 71 61.34 -2.87 19.75
N GLU A 72 61.17 -3.78 20.72
CA GLU A 72 59.90 -4.50 20.93
C GLU A 72 58.75 -3.56 21.32
N GLU A 73 59.03 -2.53 22.13
CA GLU A 73 58.04 -1.49 22.47
C GLU A 73 57.60 -0.70 21.23
N LEU A 74 58.54 -0.30 20.38
CA LEU A 74 58.24 0.41 19.13
C LEU A 74 57.47 -0.46 18.15
N VAL A 75 57.79 -1.75 18.06
CA VAL A 75 57.07 -2.71 17.22
C VAL A 75 55.62 -2.86 17.70
N GLU A 76 55.39 -3.01 19.00
CA GLU A 76 54.05 -3.10 19.57
C GLU A 76 53.26 -1.80 19.36
N GLU A 77 53.89 -0.65 19.54
CA GLU A 77 53.27 0.65 19.25
C GLU A 77 52.89 0.78 17.77
N ASN A 78 53.75 0.34 16.86
CA ASN A 78 53.48 0.36 15.43
C ASN A 78 52.27 -0.53 15.08
N TYR A 79 52.21 -1.76 15.60
CA TYR A 79 51.04 -2.63 15.41
C TYR A 79 49.75 -2.01 15.96
N ARG A 80 49.82 -1.36 17.12
CA ARG A 80 48.69 -0.64 17.72
C ARG A 80 48.23 0.50 16.81
N LEU A 81 49.15 1.30 16.28
CA LEU A 81 48.85 2.40 15.38
C LEU A 81 48.23 1.91 14.07
N MET A 82 48.79 0.86 13.47
CA MET A 82 48.24 0.24 12.25
C MET A 82 46.80 -0.23 12.47
N TYR A 83 46.54 -0.87 13.61
CA TYR A 83 45.18 -1.30 13.97
C TYR A 83 44.22 -0.11 14.14
N GLN A 84 44.67 0.98 14.74
CA GLN A 84 43.86 2.20 14.88
C GLN A 84 43.56 2.86 13.53
N ILE A 85 44.53 2.89 12.63
CA ILE A 85 44.36 3.42 11.27
C ILE A 85 43.31 2.58 10.52
N GLU A 86 43.44 1.24 10.55
CA GLU A 86 42.50 0.34 9.89
C GLU A 86 41.07 0.50 10.44
N GLN A 87 40.92 0.65 11.76
CA GLN A 87 39.62 0.95 12.36
C GLN A 87 39.04 2.29 11.89
N GLN A 88 39.86 3.34 11.82
CA GLN A 88 39.42 4.65 11.33
C GLN A 88 39.01 4.60 9.86
N GLU A 89 39.78 3.93 9.02
CA GLU A 89 39.44 3.75 7.59
C GLU A 89 38.14 2.95 7.42
N TYR A 90 37.95 1.90 8.23
CA TYR A 90 36.71 1.14 8.23
C TYR A 90 35.51 2.01 8.61
N ILE A 91 35.60 2.77 9.69
CA ILE A 91 34.53 3.67 10.15
C ILE A 91 34.25 4.73 9.08
N HIS A 92 35.30 5.35 8.54
CA HIS A 92 35.19 6.35 7.48
C HIS A 92 34.46 5.78 6.25
N SER A 93 34.84 4.59 5.79
CA SER A 93 34.18 3.90 4.68
C SER A 93 32.69 3.66 4.95
N LYS A 94 32.33 3.25 6.17
CA LYS A 94 30.93 3.07 6.58
C LYS A 94 30.15 4.37 6.61
N VAL A 95 30.75 5.45 7.11
CA VAL A 95 30.13 6.78 7.11
C VAL A 95 29.91 7.28 5.68
N CYS A 96 30.88 7.13 4.78
CA CYS A 96 30.72 7.49 3.38
C CYS A 96 29.59 6.70 2.68
N MET A 97 29.49 5.39 2.94
CA MET A 97 28.38 4.59 2.43
C MET A 97 27.03 5.09 2.93
N LEU A 98 26.92 5.45 4.21
CA LEU A 98 25.67 6.00 4.77
C LEU A 98 25.31 7.34 4.12
N ILE A 99 26.29 8.21 3.89
CA ILE A 99 26.06 9.49 3.19
C ILE A 99 25.54 9.23 1.77
N GLN A 100 26.14 8.30 1.04
CA GLN A 100 25.68 7.93 -0.31
C GLN A 100 24.24 7.41 -0.31
N GLN A 101 23.89 6.54 0.65
CA GLN A 101 22.52 6.04 0.80
C GLN A 101 21.51 7.15 1.10
N ILE A 102 21.89 8.13 1.92
CA ILE A 102 21.05 9.30 2.21
C ILE A 102 20.85 10.14 0.94
N ASP A 103 21.91 10.38 0.18
CA ASP A 103 21.83 11.15 -1.08
C ASP A 103 20.93 10.45 -2.10
N GLU A 104 21.06 9.14 -2.27
CA GLU A 104 20.19 8.33 -3.13
C GLU A 104 18.72 8.43 -2.69
N MET A 105 18.46 8.37 -1.39
CA MET A 105 17.10 8.50 -0.85
C MET A 105 16.52 9.90 -1.10
N ILE A 106 17.32 10.96 -0.96
CA ILE A 106 16.90 12.34 -1.26
C ILE A 106 16.54 12.48 -2.75
N VAL A 107 17.35 11.93 -3.65
CA VAL A 107 17.07 11.93 -5.09
C VAL A 107 15.79 11.16 -5.40
N SER A 108 15.60 10.00 -4.77
CA SER A 108 14.37 9.21 -4.90
C SER A 108 13.13 9.98 -4.45
N MET A 109 13.17 10.62 -3.28
CA MET A 109 12.09 11.47 -2.78
C MET A 109 11.78 12.63 -3.72
N ARG A 110 12.81 13.29 -4.27
CA ARG A 110 12.62 14.35 -5.27
C ARG A 110 11.90 13.81 -6.50
N ASN A 111 12.34 12.69 -7.05
CA ASN A 111 11.74 12.09 -8.23
C ASN A 111 10.28 11.72 -7.99
N PHE A 112 9.97 11.14 -6.83
CA PHE A 112 8.61 10.84 -6.42
C PHE A 112 7.73 12.09 -6.36
N ILE A 113 8.22 13.20 -5.79
CA ILE A 113 7.47 14.47 -5.75
C ILE A 113 7.20 15.01 -7.16
N VAL A 114 8.20 14.94 -8.05
CA VAL A 114 8.05 15.37 -9.45
C VAL A 114 7.00 14.52 -10.17
N GLU A 115 7.10 13.20 -10.04
CA GLU A 115 6.16 12.24 -10.63
C GLU A 115 4.73 12.42 -10.09
N TYR A 116 4.59 12.67 -8.79
CA TYR A 116 3.31 12.96 -8.19
C TYR A 116 2.72 14.27 -8.74
N LYS A 117 3.53 15.32 -8.86
CA LYS A 117 3.08 16.61 -9.42
C LYS A 117 2.68 16.51 -10.89
N THR A 118 3.31 15.65 -11.69
CA THR A 118 2.93 15.44 -13.08
C THR A 118 1.71 14.53 -13.21
N SER A 119 1.58 13.49 -12.38
CA SER A 119 0.47 12.52 -12.46
C SER A 119 -0.82 12.98 -11.78
N ALA A 120 -0.74 13.76 -10.70
CA ALA A 120 -1.93 14.20 -9.95
C ALA A 120 -2.94 15.02 -10.79
N PRO A 121 -2.53 15.96 -11.67
CA PRO A 121 -3.46 16.67 -12.56
C PRO A 121 -4.19 15.74 -13.52
N GLU A 122 -3.49 14.75 -14.08
CA GLU A 122 -4.10 13.77 -15.00
C GLU A 122 -5.12 12.90 -14.28
N LYS A 123 -4.77 12.36 -13.10
CA LYS A 123 -5.70 11.57 -12.27
C LYS A 123 -6.91 12.39 -11.84
N ASN A 124 -6.73 13.65 -11.47
CA ASN A 124 -7.82 14.54 -11.13
C ASN A 124 -8.72 14.83 -12.34
N ARG A 125 -8.14 15.05 -13.52
CA ARG A 125 -8.89 15.25 -14.76
C ARG A 125 -9.67 14.01 -15.16
N GLU A 126 -9.07 12.82 -15.03
CA GLU A 126 -9.73 11.54 -15.30
C GLU A 126 -10.90 11.32 -14.33
N PHE A 127 -10.71 11.60 -13.04
CA PHE A 127 -11.76 11.54 -12.03
C PHE A 127 -12.91 12.50 -12.36
N ILE A 128 -12.62 13.78 -12.64
CA ILE A 128 -13.64 14.76 -13.01
C ILE A 128 -14.39 14.31 -14.27
N SER A 129 -13.67 13.82 -15.28
CA SER A 129 -14.27 13.35 -16.52
C SER A 129 -15.23 12.17 -16.29
N ARG A 130 -14.84 11.19 -15.47
CA ARG A 130 -15.65 9.99 -15.21
C ARG A 130 -16.80 10.26 -14.26
N SER A 131 -16.55 10.96 -13.16
CA SER A 131 -17.52 11.11 -12.08
C SER A 131 -18.49 12.26 -12.33
N ILE A 132 -18.05 13.34 -12.97
CA ILE A 132 -18.85 14.55 -13.15
C ILE A 132 -19.30 14.65 -14.61
N THR A 133 -18.36 14.73 -15.56
CA THR A 133 -18.70 15.04 -16.96
C THR A 133 -19.57 13.96 -17.60
N ALA A 134 -19.30 12.68 -17.35
CA ALA A 134 -20.11 11.58 -17.88
C ALA A 134 -21.52 11.53 -17.27
N GLN A 135 -21.67 11.89 -16.00
CA GLN A 135 -22.98 11.92 -15.34
C GLN A 135 -23.81 13.11 -15.83
N VAL A 136 -23.18 14.28 -15.99
CA VAL A 136 -23.82 15.48 -16.54
C VAL A 136 -24.27 15.23 -17.99
N SER A 137 -23.44 14.58 -18.82
CA SER A 137 -23.83 14.29 -20.20
C SER A 137 -24.99 13.29 -20.28
N ALA A 138 -24.98 12.25 -19.43
CA ALA A 138 -26.10 11.31 -19.32
C ALA A 138 -27.39 12.02 -18.89
N LEU A 139 -27.32 12.89 -17.89
CA LEU A 139 -28.47 13.67 -17.41
C LEU A 139 -29.02 14.60 -18.50
N THR A 140 -28.14 15.32 -19.19
CA THR A 140 -28.52 16.23 -20.29
C THR A 140 -29.15 15.45 -21.46
N SER A 141 -28.65 14.25 -21.75
CA SER A 141 -29.26 13.38 -22.76
C SER A 141 -30.65 12.90 -22.33
N GLY A 142 -30.81 12.52 -21.07
CA GLY A 142 -32.11 12.13 -20.50
C GLY A 142 -33.13 13.28 -20.55
N GLU A 143 -32.71 14.49 -20.20
CA GLU A 143 -33.54 15.69 -20.29
C GLU A 143 -34.04 15.93 -21.72
N LYS A 144 -33.15 15.88 -22.71
CA LYS A 144 -33.51 16.04 -24.13
C LYS A 144 -34.48 14.96 -24.62
N GLN A 145 -34.30 13.72 -24.18
CA GLN A 145 -35.22 12.64 -24.53
C GLN A 145 -36.60 12.85 -23.91
N LEU A 146 -36.63 13.30 -22.65
CA LEU A 146 -37.90 13.54 -21.96
C LEU A 146 -38.66 14.73 -22.56
N SER A 147 -37.96 15.83 -22.89
CA SER A 147 -38.57 16.98 -23.55
C SER A 147 -39.08 16.64 -24.96
N GLY A 148 -38.31 15.86 -25.73
CA GLY A 148 -38.73 15.35 -27.03
C GLY A 148 -39.93 14.41 -26.94
N GLY A 149 -39.93 13.51 -25.94
CA GLY A 149 -41.03 12.62 -25.64
C GLY A 149 -42.30 13.38 -25.25
N HIS A 150 -42.18 14.40 -24.40
CA HIS A 150 -43.28 15.26 -24.00
C HIS A 150 -43.92 15.97 -25.21
N THR A 151 -43.09 16.58 -26.07
CA THR A 151 -43.56 17.26 -27.29
C THR A 151 -44.27 16.28 -28.23
N THR A 152 -43.73 15.07 -28.38
CA THR A 152 -44.33 14.03 -29.22
C THR A 152 -45.66 13.55 -28.65
N ALA A 153 -45.75 13.34 -27.35
CA ALA A 153 -46.98 12.94 -26.67
C ALA A 153 -48.06 14.03 -26.79
N GLN A 154 -47.68 15.29 -26.62
CA GLN A 154 -48.59 16.43 -26.79
C GLN A 154 -49.14 16.52 -28.21
N ASN A 155 -48.29 16.35 -29.23
CA ASN A 155 -48.73 16.31 -30.63
C ASN A 155 -49.68 15.15 -30.92
N LYS A 156 -49.38 13.95 -30.40
CA LYS A 156 -50.27 12.79 -30.56
C LYS A 156 -51.61 12.99 -29.87
N LEU A 157 -51.61 13.55 -28.66
CA LEU A 157 -52.85 13.89 -27.96
C LEU A 157 -53.66 14.90 -28.77
N ARG A 158 -53.02 15.93 -29.32
CA ARG A 158 -53.70 16.92 -30.16
C ARG A 158 -54.33 16.27 -31.40
N ILE A 159 -53.59 15.43 -32.12
CA ILE A 159 -54.11 14.71 -33.30
C ILE A 159 -55.30 13.83 -32.91
N LEU A 160 -55.20 13.08 -31.81
CA LEU A 160 -56.29 12.22 -31.34
C LEU A 160 -57.52 13.05 -30.96
N THR A 161 -57.34 14.22 -30.34
CA THR A 161 -58.43 15.16 -30.05
C THR A 161 -59.07 15.67 -31.33
N GLU A 162 -58.28 16.07 -32.33
CA GLU A 162 -58.78 16.53 -33.65
C GLU A 162 -59.54 15.41 -34.38
N GLU A 163 -59.00 14.19 -34.45
CA GLU A 163 -59.67 13.03 -35.03
C GLU A 163 -60.97 12.67 -34.30
N LEU A 164 -60.99 12.81 -32.98
CA LEU A 164 -62.19 12.58 -32.18
C LEU A 164 -63.24 13.64 -32.52
N VAL A 165 -62.88 14.93 -32.58
CA VAL A 165 -63.80 15.99 -33.00
C VAL A 165 -64.35 15.71 -34.41
N ASP A 166 -63.50 15.33 -35.37
CA ASP A 166 -63.92 15.02 -36.74
C ASP A 166 -64.85 13.79 -36.81
N LEU A 167 -64.58 12.73 -36.04
CA LEU A 167 -65.45 11.57 -35.96
C LEU A 167 -66.81 11.95 -35.39
N PHE A 168 -66.85 12.78 -34.34
CA PHE A 168 -68.09 13.23 -33.74
C PHE A 168 -68.87 14.20 -34.66
N GLN A 169 -68.22 15.01 -35.50
CA GLN A 169 -68.90 15.85 -36.50
C GLN A 169 -69.52 15.04 -37.64
N ASN A 170 -68.90 13.93 -38.03
CA ASN A 170 -69.38 13.06 -39.12
C ASN A 170 -70.49 12.09 -38.72
N VAL A 171 -70.84 12.01 -37.43
CA VAL A 171 -71.97 11.20 -36.95
C VAL A 171 -73.28 11.92 -37.30
N PRO A 172 -74.23 11.28 -38.01
CA PRO A 172 -75.53 11.87 -38.30
C PRO A 172 -76.40 11.87 -37.04
N TRP A 173 -76.14 12.80 -36.11
CA TRP A 173 -76.87 12.97 -34.85
C TRP A 173 -78.38 13.16 -35.05
N HIS A 174 -78.77 13.72 -36.19
CA HIS A 174 -80.17 13.91 -36.61
C HIS A 174 -80.94 12.61 -36.92
N LYS A 175 -80.25 11.46 -37.09
CA LYS A 175 -80.87 10.14 -37.31
C LYS A 175 -80.92 9.28 -36.05
N VAL A 176 -80.32 9.74 -34.95
CA VAL A 176 -80.33 9.01 -33.67
C VAL A 176 -81.63 9.34 -32.96
N ALA A 177 -82.41 8.32 -32.60
CA ALA A 177 -83.67 8.52 -31.89
C ALA A 177 -83.40 9.14 -30.50
N ASN A 178 -83.82 10.40 -30.31
CA ASN A 178 -83.59 11.18 -29.10
C ASN A 178 -84.23 10.57 -27.82
N ASP A 179 -85.10 9.58 -27.97
CA ASP A 179 -85.84 8.92 -26.87
C ASP A 179 -85.16 7.67 -26.28
N ASN A 180 -83.96 7.30 -26.77
CA ASN A 180 -83.25 6.12 -26.27
C ASN A 180 -82.40 6.47 -25.03
N LEU A 181 -82.57 5.74 -23.92
CA LEU A 181 -81.81 5.90 -22.66
C LEU A 181 -80.28 5.87 -22.90
N ASN A 182 -79.84 5.15 -23.93
CA ASN A 182 -78.44 5.05 -24.33
C ASN A 182 -77.89 6.35 -24.95
N TYR A 183 -78.73 7.15 -25.61
CA TYR A 183 -78.33 8.45 -26.16
C TYR A 183 -78.09 9.48 -25.05
N VAL A 184 -78.95 9.51 -24.04
CA VAL A 184 -78.78 10.38 -22.86
C VAL A 184 -77.52 10.00 -22.06
N ARG A 185 -77.25 8.70 -21.89
CA ARG A 185 -76.01 8.23 -21.26
C ARG A 185 -74.77 8.60 -22.04
N LEU A 186 -74.81 8.48 -23.38
CA LEU A 186 -73.71 8.87 -24.25
C LEU A 186 -73.47 10.39 -24.16
N LYS A 187 -74.53 11.21 -24.19
CA LYS A 187 -74.43 12.67 -24.05
C LYS A 187 -73.84 13.09 -22.70
N ASN A 188 -74.24 12.44 -21.61
CA ASN A 188 -73.68 12.72 -20.29
C ASN A 188 -72.21 12.27 -20.20
N LEU A 189 -71.83 11.14 -20.80
CA LEU A 189 -70.44 10.70 -20.87
C LEU A 189 -69.56 11.66 -21.70
N ILE A 190 -70.12 12.22 -22.78
CA ILE A 190 -69.43 13.25 -23.57
C ILE A 190 -69.29 14.53 -22.73
N ALA A 191 -70.35 14.99 -22.07
CA ALA A 191 -70.27 16.18 -21.20
C ALA A 191 -69.28 16.01 -20.04
N ASP A 192 -69.25 14.84 -19.40
CA ASP A 192 -68.26 14.51 -18.35
C ASP A 192 -66.83 14.49 -18.92
N PHE A 193 -66.66 14.08 -20.18
CA PHE A 193 -65.37 14.06 -20.86
C PHE A 193 -64.94 15.48 -21.30
N GLU A 194 -65.87 16.30 -21.78
CA GLU A 194 -65.65 17.70 -22.12
C GLU A 194 -65.26 18.52 -20.88
N ASP A 195 -65.91 18.29 -19.74
CA ASP A 195 -65.61 18.97 -18.47
C ASP A 195 -64.26 18.52 -17.89
N LYS A 196 -63.97 17.21 -17.92
CA LYS A 196 -62.74 16.65 -17.37
C LYS A 196 -61.48 16.99 -18.17
N TYR A 197 -61.62 17.13 -19.49
CA TYR A 197 -60.48 17.42 -20.38
C TYR A 197 -60.52 18.83 -20.99
N CYS A 198 -61.52 19.65 -20.67
CA CYS A 198 -61.71 21.03 -21.16
C CYS A 198 -61.67 21.14 -22.70
N ILE A 199 -62.29 20.19 -23.39
CA ILE A 199 -62.37 20.14 -24.86
C ILE A 199 -63.83 20.22 -25.28
N GLN A 200 -64.16 20.98 -26.31
CA GLN A 200 -65.49 20.97 -26.93
C GLN A 200 -65.50 19.95 -28.08
N ILE A 201 -66.28 18.88 -27.92
CA ILE A 201 -66.37 17.77 -28.89
C ILE A 201 -67.63 17.91 -29.74
N LEU A 202 -68.70 18.46 -29.18
CA LEU A 202 -69.92 18.83 -29.90
C LEU A 202 -70.01 20.36 -30.06
N PRO A 203 -70.50 20.88 -31.20
CA PRO A 203 -70.92 22.28 -31.30
C PRO A 203 -72.19 22.57 -30.47
#